data_AF-A0A2N7PNP1-F1
#
_entry.id   AF-A0A2N7PNP1-F1
#
_cell.length_a   1.000
_cell.length_b   1.000
_cell.length_c   1.000
_cell.angle_alpha   90.00
_cell.angle_beta   90.00
_cell.angle_gamma   90.00
#
_symmetry.space_group_name_H-M   'P 1'
#
loop_
_entity.id
_entity.type
_entity.pdbx_description
1 polymer ?
#
loop_
_entity_poly.entity_id
_entity_poly.type
_entity_poly.pdbx_seq_one_letter_code
_entity_poly.pdbx_strand_id
1 'polypeptide(L)'
;MEIFVEESALSFQLTKEILKNYPAKIISSYEDFKWEEKSFSELVSIGKKRLFLMFYKGGFFKSCPGTKVYFCCGYKIFHFGEGCPLDCSYCILQYYLNRPGL
;
A
#
# COMPACT_ATOMS: atom_id res chain seq x y z
N MET A 1 5.21 -0.53 14.33
CA MET A 1 4.95 -0.53 12.87
C MET A 1 6.16 -1.17 12.22
N GLU A 2 5.96 -2.21 11.43
CA GLU A 2 7.05 -2.88 10.70
C GLU A 2 7.18 -2.24 9.32
N ILE A 3 8.41 -1.97 8.88
CA ILE A 3 8.67 -1.44 7.53
C ILE A 3 9.38 -2.52 6.73
N PHE A 4 8.87 -2.77 5.54
CA PHE A 4 9.44 -3.66 4.54
C PHE A 4 9.82 -2.85 3.31
N VAL A 5 10.98 -3.14 2.73
CA VAL A 5 11.48 -2.45 1.55
C VAL A 5 11.80 -3.47 0.48
N GLU A 6 11.17 -3.32 -0.68
CA GLU A 6 11.50 -4.10 -1.87
C GLU A 6 12.91 -3.74 -2.36
N GLU A 7 13.70 -4.72 -2.81
CA GLU A 7 15.05 -4.48 -3.34
C GLU A 7 15.07 -3.42 -4.45
N SER A 8 14.06 -3.45 -5.32
CA SER A 8 13.86 -2.47 -6.40
C SER A 8 13.74 -1.03 -5.89
N ALA A 9 13.25 -0.86 -4.66
CA ALA A 9 12.94 0.43 -4.05
C ALA A 9 14.13 1.05 -3.27
N LEU A 10 15.20 0.29 -3.02
CA LEU A 10 16.35 0.74 -2.19
C LEU A 10 17.10 1.95 -2.79
N SER A 11 17.10 2.08 -4.12
CA SER A 11 17.85 3.12 -4.81
C SER A 11 17.22 4.52 -4.69
N PHE A 12 15.91 4.60 -4.42
CA PHE A 12 15.17 5.86 -4.41
C PHE A 12 15.48 6.74 -3.19
N GLN A 13 15.49 8.05 -3.42
CA GLN A 13 15.81 9.05 -2.41
C GLN A 13 14.87 8.99 -1.20
N LEU A 14 13.56 8.89 -1.45
CA LEU A 14 12.56 8.79 -0.38
C LEU A 14 12.80 7.56 0.51
N THR A 15 13.10 6.41 -0.09
CA THR A 15 13.43 5.19 0.66
C THR A 15 14.65 5.42 1.54
N LYS A 16 15.73 6.00 1.00
CA LYS A 16 16.95 6.31 1.76
C LYS A 16 16.67 7.26 2.93
N GLU A 17 15.81 8.25 2.75
CA GLU A 17 15.43 9.20 3.81
C GLU A 17 14.62 8.53 4.94
N ILE A 18 13.71 7.62 4.60
CA ILE A 18 12.96 6.84 5.59
C ILE A 18 13.91 5.93 6.37
N LEU A 19 14.80 5.22 5.67
CA LEU A 19 15.75 4.29 6.28
C LEU A 19 16.77 4.94 7.24
N LYS A 20 17.01 6.26 7.12
CA LYS A 20 17.85 6.99 8.09
C LYS A 20 17.24 7.00 9.50
N ASN A 21 15.91 7.01 9.59
CA ASN A 21 15.19 7.23 10.84
C ASN A 21 14.46 5.98 11.34
N TYR A 22 14.19 5.01 10.44
CA TYR A 22 13.39 3.85 10.76
C TYR A 22 14.05 2.55 10.28
N PRO A 23 14.20 1.54 11.16
CA PRO A 23 14.70 0.23 10.75
C PRO A 23 13.68 -0.45 9.84
N ALA A 24 14.16 -1.13 8.80
CA ALA A 24 13.32 -1.86 7.87
C ALA A 24 13.91 -3.22 7.50
N LYS A 25 13.03 -4.12 7.07
CA LYS A 25 13.37 -5.45 6.55
C LYS A 25 13.39 -5.41 5.03
N ILE A 26 14.46 -5.88 4.41
CA ILE A 26 14.55 -5.96 2.95
C ILE A 26 13.83 -7.23 2.49
N ILE A 27 13.02 -7.11 1.45
CA ILE A 27 12.31 -8.22 0.79
C ILE A 27 12.60 -8.20 -0.71
N SER A 28 12.60 -9.36 -1.35
CA SER A 28 12.82 -9.46 -2.80
C SER A 28 11.69 -8.81 -3.60
N SER A 29 10.44 -9.13 -3.25
CA SER A 29 9.22 -8.62 -3.86
C SER A 29 8.04 -8.71 -2.89
N TYR A 30 7.08 -7.79 -3.01
CA TYR A 30 5.81 -7.91 -2.27
C TYR A 30 4.98 -9.10 -2.72
N GLU A 31 4.99 -9.42 -4.02
CA GLU A 31 4.25 -10.57 -4.56
C GLU A 31 4.72 -11.90 -3.98
N ASP A 32 6.01 -12.01 -3.63
CA ASP A 32 6.60 -13.20 -2.99
C ASP A 32 6.52 -13.17 -1.45
N PHE A 33 5.95 -12.10 -0.87
CA PHE A 33 5.89 -11.93 0.57
C PHE A 33 4.99 -12.98 1.22
N LYS A 34 5.59 -13.80 2.08
CA LYS A 34 4.85 -14.84 2.82
C LYS A 34 4.11 -14.23 4.00
N TRP A 35 2.79 -14.17 3.88
CA TRP A 35 1.89 -13.79 4.97
C TRP A 35 1.74 -14.92 5.99
N GLU A 36 1.42 -14.56 7.23
CA GLU A 36 1.13 -15.52 8.28
C GLU A 36 -0.16 -16.30 8.01
N GLU A 37 -0.20 -17.59 8.40
CA GLU A 37 -1.43 -18.38 8.39
C GLU A 37 -2.34 -17.94 9.54
N LYS A 38 -3.20 -16.95 9.26
CA LYS A 38 -4.11 -16.33 10.22
C LYS A 38 -5.50 -16.11 9.62
N SER A 39 -6.48 -15.83 10.47
CA SER A 39 -7.80 -15.41 9.98
C SER A 39 -7.72 -14.11 9.19
N PHE A 40 -8.66 -13.89 8.27
CA PHE A 40 -8.71 -12.68 7.46
C PHE A 40 -8.72 -11.39 8.31
N SER A 41 -9.49 -11.37 9.40
CA SER A 41 -9.58 -10.23 10.32
C SER A 41 -8.23 -9.92 10.99
N GLU A 42 -7.49 -10.95 11.40
CA GLU A 42 -6.15 -10.80 11.95
C GLU A 42 -5.17 -10.28 10.90
N LEU A 43 -5.22 -10.79 9.66
CA LEU A 43 -4.37 -10.32 8.56
C LEU A 43 -4.59 -8.84 8.26
N VAL A 44 -5.84 -8.40 8.19
CA VAL A 44 -6.19 -6.98 8.02
C VAL A 44 -5.62 -6.15 9.18
N SER A 45 -5.75 -6.62 10.41
CA SER A 45 -5.26 -5.94 11.60
C SER A 45 -3.73 -5.83 11.65
N ILE A 46 -3.01 -6.86 11.19
CA ILE A 46 -1.55 -6.89 11.10
C ILE A 46 -1.08 -5.97 9.97
N GLY A 47 -1.72 -6.06 8.80
CA GLY A 47 -1.38 -5.27 7.64
C GLY A 47 -1.47 -3.76 7.87
N LYS A 48 -2.46 -3.30 8.66
CA LYS A 48 -2.56 -1.90 9.14
C LYS A 48 -1.36 -1.40 9.95
N LYS A 49 -0.52 -2.31 10.45
CA LYS A 49 0.70 -2.01 11.23
C LYS A 49 1.98 -2.24 10.41
N ARG A 50 1.87 -2.48 9.10
CA ARG A 50 2.97 -2.72 8.17
C ARG A 50 3.00 -1.66 7.08
N LEU A 51 4.20 -1.20 6.76
CA LEU A 51 4.45 -0.28 5.65
C LEU A 51 5.37 -0.97 4.65
N PHE A 52 4.96 -1.01 3.38
CA PHE A 52 5.78 -1.54 2.29
C PHE A 52 6.26 -0.38 1.41
N LEU A 53 7.57 -0.24 1.27
CA LEU A 53 8.19 0.65 0.29
C LEU A 53 8.55 -0.16 -0.94
N MET A 54 7.90 0.14 -2.06
CA MET A 54 7.97 -0.64 -3.29
C MET A 54 8.06 0.27 -4.50
N PHE A 55 8.62 -0.24 -5.60
CA PHE A 55 8.57 0.46 -6.86
C PHE A 55 7.20 0.29 -7.51
N TYR A 56 6.47 1.38 -7.66
CA TYR A 56 5.16 1.34 -8.30
C TYR A 56 5.30 1.17 -9.82
N LYS A 57 4.86 0.01 -10.33
CA LYS A 57 4.89 -0.34 -11.75
C LYS A 57 3.71 0.24 -12.56
N GLY A 58 2.76 0.91 -11.90
CA GLY A 58 1.56 1.47 -12.52
C GLY A 58 1.67 2.94 -12.91
N GLY A 59 0.56 3.53 -13.37
CA GLY A 59 0.50 4.95 -13.73
C GLY A 59 0.48 5.87 -12.51
N PHE A 60 1.58 6.61 -12.29
CA PHE A 60 1.70 7.55 -11.16
C PHE A 60 0.67 8.68 -11.20
N PHE A 61 0.33 9.17 -12.40
CA PHE A 61 -0.71 10.16 -12.62
C PHE A 61 -1.80 9.55 -13.50
N LYS A 62 -2.98 9.30 -12.93
CA LYS A 62 -4.08 8.62 -13.61
C LYS A 62 -5.41 9.33 -13.38
N SER A 63 -6.37 9.14 -14.27
CA SER A 63 -7.73 9.66 -14.06
C SER A 63 -8.35 9.05 -12.81
N CYS A 64 -9.14 9.84 -12.09
CA CYS A 64 -10.00 9.33 -11.02
C CYS A 64 -10.95 8.27 -11.62
N PRO A 65 -11.18 7.11 -10.97
CA PRO A 65 -12.04 6.06 -11.50
C PRO A 65 -13.50 6.51 -11.70
N GLY A 66 -13.91 7.61 -11.07
CA GLY A 66 -15.26 8.13 -11.16
C GLY A 66 -16.30 7.18 -10.56
N THR A 67 -17.56 7.53 -10.71
CA THR A 67 -18.69 6.70 -10.28
C THR A 67 -19.69 6.61 -11.43
N LYS A 68 -20.36 5.47 -11.58
CA LYS A 68 -21.24 5.21 -12.75
C LYS A 68 -22.47 6.13 -12.83
N VAL A 69 -22.86 6.74 -11.70
CA VAL A 69 -24.14 7.47 -11.56
C VAL A 69 -23.98 8.98 -11.73
N TYR A 70 -22.75 9.51 -11.70
CA TYR A 70 -22.48 10.95 -11.72
C TYR A 70 -21.66 11.36 -12.94
N PHE A 71 -21.80 12.63 -13.36
CA PHE A 71 -20.93 13.18 -14.39
C PHE A 71 -19.49 13.27 -13.88
N CYS A 72 -18.55 12.76 -14.68
CA CYS A 72 -17.15 12.78 -14.32
C CYS A 72 -16.60 14.22 -14.39
N CYS A 73 -15.99 14.68 -13.29
CA CYS A 73 -15.33 15.99 -13.21
C CYS A 73 -13.97 16.05 -13.91
N GLY A 74 -13.48 14.93 -14.45
CA GLY A 74 -12.19 14.85 -15.14
C GLY A 74 -10.96 14.96 -14.22
N TYR A 75 -11.15 14.77 -12.91
CA TYR A 75 -10.04 14.84 -11.96
C TYR A 75 -9.01 13.75 -12.20
N LYS A 76 -7.75 14.08 -11.89
CA LYS A 76 -6.62 13.16 -11.92
C LYS A 76 -6.07 12.99 -10.51
N ILE A 77 -5.58 11.80 -10.23
CA ILE A 77 -5.00 11.43 -8.95
C ILE A 77 -3.51 11.18 -9.10
N PHE A 78 -2.76 11.62 -8.10
CA PHE A 78 -1.37 11.21 -7.88
C PHE A 78 -1.37 9.96 -7.01
N HIS A 79 -0.82 8.88 -7.53
CA HIS A 79 -0.86 7.58 -6.91
C HIS A 79 0.47 7.27 -6.23
N PHE A 80 0.66 7.83 -5.04
CA PHE A 80 1.92 7.72 -4.27
C PHE A 80 1.86 6.70 -3.12
N GLY A 81 0.69 6.13 -2.81
CA GLY A 81 0.51 5.15 -1.76
C GLY A 81 -0.89 4.50 -1.78
N GLU A 82 -1.00 3.34 -1.15
CA GLU A 82 -2.23 2.55 -0.99
C GLU A 82 -2.35 2.09 0.48
N GLY A 83 -3.58 1.81 0.93
CA GLY A 83 -3.87 1.37 2.31
C GLY A 83 -4.12 2.52 3.30
N CYS A 84 -4.36 2.16 4.55
CA CYS A 84 -4.61 3.10 5.65
C CYS A 84 -4.34 2.41 7.00
N PRO A 85 -3.69 3.07 7.99
CA PRO A 85 -3.48 2.49 9.32
C PRO A 85 -4.74 2.51 10.20
N LEU A 86 -5.82 3.16 9.76
CA LEU A 86 -7.07 3.28 10.53
C LEU A 86 -7.96 2.05 10.37
N ASP A 87 -8.79 1.79 11.38
CA ASP A 87 -9.72 0.67 11.42
C ASP A 87 -11.19 1.13 11.39
N CYS A 88 -11.55 1.83 10.32
CA CYS A 88 -12.92 2.32 10.15
C CYS A 88 -13.87 1.16 9.78
N SER A 89 -14.96 1.01 10.53
CA SER A 89 -16.01 0.01 10.25
C SER A 89 -16.71 0.19 8.89
N TYR A 90 -16.60 1.38 8.30
CA TYR A 90 -17.19 1.76 7.01
C TYR A 90 -16.13 1.94 5.90
N CYS A 91 -14.93 1.36 6.07
CA CYS A 91 -13.83 1.59 5.14
C CYS A 91 -14.10 1.03 3.74
N ILE A 92 -14.28 1.92 2.76
CA ILE A 92 -14.48 1.53 1.37
C ILE A 92 -13.26 0.81 0.76
N LEU A 93 -12.06 1.07 1.26
CA LEU A 93 -10.83 0.47 0.73
C LEU A 93 -10.82 -1.05 0.86
N GLN A 94 -11.49 -1.61 1.88
CA GLN A 94 -11.60 -3.07 2.08
C GLN A 94 -12.34 -3.77 0.93
N TYR A 95 -13.14 -3.04 0.15
CA TYR A 95 -13.80 -3.56 -1.05
C TYR A 95 -13.00 -3.31 -2.34
N TYR A 96 -12.07 -2.35 -2.33
CA TYR A 96 -11.31 -1.95 -3.52
C TYR A 96 -9.92 -2.58 -3.58
N LEU A 97 -9.25 -2.75 -2.44
CA LEU A 97 -7.93 -3.34 -2.34
C LEU A 97 -8.09 -4.86 -2.22
N ASN A 98 -7.60 -5.59 -3.22
CA ASN A 98 -7.65 -7.05 -3.24
C ASN A 98 -6.25 -7.64 -3.01
N ARG A 99 -5.60 -7.22 -1.92
CA ARG A 99 -4.27 -7.70 -1.53
C ARG A 99 -4.30 -8.16 -0.07
N PRO A 100 -3.58 -9.24 0.30
CA PRO A 100 -3.56 -9.69 1.68
C PRO A 100 -3.02 -8.58 2.60
N GLY A 101 -3.69 -8.31 3.73
CA GLY A 101 -3.28 -7.30 4.69
C GLY A 101 -3.49 -5.84 4.26
N LEU A 102 -4.27 -5.56 3.21
CA LEU A 102 -4.64 -4.20 2.76
C LEU A 102 -6.15 -4.03 2.64
#